data_AF-A0A6P6Y5S8-F1
#
_entry.id   AF-A0A6P6Y5S8-F1
#
_cell.length_a   1.000
_cell.length_b   1.000
_cell.length_c   1.000
_cell.angle_alpha   90.00
_cell.angle_beta   90.00
_cell.angle_gamma   90.00
#
_symmetry.space_group_name_H-M   'P 1'
#
loop_
_entity.id
_entity.type
_entity.pdbx_description
1 polymer ?
#
loop_
_entity_poly.entity_id
_entity_poly.type
_entity_poly.pdbx_seq_one_letter_code
_entity_poly.pdbx_strand_id
1 'polypeptide(L)'
;AKDEAYIHWKGYDRRLDSWVSWDNVKKFSLENLTKGYDPADIDSDGHGDVDKFYIKQHQANTKFRTISFVRLGQYEISTWYFSPYPREVQNIKTLLLCEFCLSFFKHEVEYERHASRCVARHPPGNEIYRNETNSVWEVDGGICKIYCENLCFLSKLFLDHKTLKHCVSLFMFYILTDICEDGFRIVGYFSKEKYSRNNLSCILVLPHCQRRGFGKFLISFSYALTLMQEIRGTPERPLSDLGRVSYYNFWKQCILHVLKDESEFTINELANELAAMFTYQRSLQELVDNRTISWIFVGGKGGVGKTTTSCSLAVKLAKNRESVLLVSTDPAHNVSDAFGQKFSNKPELVKGFANLYAMETDPNQYRDAGFSLENEGGKGFASMLPELISAFPGIDEAVSFGKLMNFIRSLSFTTIVFDTAPTGHTLRLLSFPSLLEKAFQSLGGGELSSAFEMFSSLTGAKGSEGFLDELRSNTKLVVEMFSDPTKTTFVCVCIPEFLSVYETERLILELTAREIDASYIVVNRVLFPLSGVACRMQSKYLEQIDLLYKDDFHVVAMPMMNDEVRGVADLETFGDLLLVERELPILEV
;
A
#
# COMPACT_ATOMS: atom_id res chain seq x y z
N ALA A 1 24.65 59.53 17.29
CA ALA A 1 24.34 58.56 16.22
C ALA A 1 24.30 57.20 16.88
N LYS A 2 23.27 56.38 16.65
CA LYS A 2 23.23 55.04 17.23
C LYS A 2 24.29 54.19 16.53
N ASP A 3 25.17 53.55 17.30
CA ASP A 3 26.22 52.66 16.80
C ASP A 3 25.57 51.35 16.31
N GLU A 4 25.05 51.38 15.08
CA GLU A 4 24.45 50.23 14.41
C GLU A 4 25.40 49.72 13.31
N ALA A 5 25.52 48.39 13.21
CA ALA A 5 26.23 47.71 12.14
C ALA A 5 25.24 47.06 11.17
N TYR A 6 25.51 47.21 9.88
CA TYR A 6 24.82 46.46 8.83
C TYR A 6 25.53 45.12 8.59
N ILE A 7 24.81 44.02 8.78
CA ILE A 7 25.33 42.66 8.55
C ILE A 7 24.82 42.16 7.20
N HIS A 8 25.76 41.76 6.35
CA HIS A 8 25.49 41.14 5.05
C HIS A 8 26.06 39.72 4.99
N TRP A 9 25.20 38.75 4.64
CA TRP A 9 25.59 37.34 4.56
C TRP A 9 26.08 36.97 3.16
N LYS A 10 27.42 36.81 3.00
CA LYS A 10 28.02 36.43 1.71
C LYS A 10 27.57 35.03 1.30
N GLY A 11 26.94 34.92 0.13
CA GLY A 11 26.49 33.65 -0.46
C GLY A 11 25.03 33.27 -0.15
N TYR A 12 24.30 34.08 0.60
CA TYR A 12 22.89 33.85 0.96
C TYR A 12 21.97 35.00 0.49
N ASP A 13 20.64 34.80 0.57
CA ASP A 13 19.64 35.80 0.16
C ASP A 13 19.73 37.08 1.02
N ARG A 14 19.72 38.24 0.36
CA ARG A 14 19.85 39.57 0.98
C ARG A 14 18.72 39.95 1.94
N ARG A 15 17.61 39.21 1.96
CA ARG A 15 16.53 39.40 2.95
C ARG A 15 16.95 39.01 4.37
N LEU A 16 18.06 38.30 4.53
CA LEU A 16 18.67 38.00 5.83
C LEU A 16 19.58 39.14 6.34
N ASP A 17 19.84 40.15 5.51
CA ASP A 17 20.61 41.31 5.90
C ASP A 17 19.80 42.17 6.88
N SER A 18 20.46 42.69 7.90
CA SER A 18 19.80 43.54 8.89
C SER A 18 20.78 44.52 9.53
N TRP A 19 20.22 45.61 10.04
CA TRP A 19 20.92 46.52 10.95
C TRP A 19 20.79 45.98 12.36
N VAL A 20 21.91 45.79 13.03
CA VAL A 20 21.97 45.35 14.43
C VAL A 20 22.78 46.34 15.25
N SER A 21 22.45 46.48 16.54
CA SER A 21 23.28 47.26 17.46
C SER A 21 24.70 46.69 17.53
N TRP A 22 25.73 47.53 17.55
CA TRP A 22 27.12 47.11 17.66
C TRP A 22 27.38 46.26 18.91
N ASP A 23 26.65 46.52 20.01
CA ASP A 23 26.71 45.74 21.25
C ASP A 23 26.29 44.26 21.08
N ASN A 24 25.49 43.97 20.05
CA ASN A 24 25.03 42.62 19.73
C ASN A 24 26.00 41.86 18.81
N VAL A 25 27.01 42.54 18.26
CA VAL A 25 28.01 41.93 17.37
C VAL A 25 29.14 41.36 18.23
N LYS A 26 29.13 40.04 18.44
CA LYS A 26 30.18 39.33 19.18
C LYS A 26 31.26 38.82 18.24
N LYS A 27 32.53 38.93 18.63
CA LYS A 27 33.63 38.25 17.92
C LYS A 27 33.45 36.74 18.04
N PHE A 28 33.53 36.07 16.89
CA PHE A 28 33.48 34.62 16.81
C PHE A 28 34.60 33.99 17.65
N SER A 29 34.21 33.10 18.58
CA SER A 29 35.09 32.29 19.42
C SER A 29 34.49 30.88 19.48
N LEU A 30 35.33 29.87 19.30
CA LEU A 30 34.93 28.45 19.35
C LEU A 30 34.38 28.02 20.72
N GLU A 31 34.61 28.79 21.78
CA GLU A 31 34.14 28.49 23.14
C GLU A 31 32.63 28.71 23.35
N ASN A 32 31.94 29.40 22.43
CA ASN A 32 30.50 29.68 22.53
C ASN A 32 29.60 28.50 22.12
N LEU A 33 30.16 27.38 21.65
CA LEU A 33 29.43 26.16 21.27
C LEU A 33 29.15 25.21 22.46
N THR A 34 29.80 25.41 23.61
CA THR A 34 29.81 24.41 24.70
C THR A 34 28.96 24.76 25.92
N LYS A 35 28.13 25.81 25.89
CA LYS A 35 27.18 26.06 26.98
C LYS A 35 25.80 25.50 26.65
N GLY A 36 25.49 24.41 27.35
CA GLY A 36 24.20 23.76 27.61
C GLY A 36 22.98 24.24 26.83
N TYR A 37 22.46 23.34 26.01
CA TYR A 37 21.15 23.40 25.36
C TYR A 37 20.03 23.44 26.41
N ASP A 38 19.24 24.52 26.44
CA ASP A 38 18.04 24.64 27.26
C ASP A 38 16.82 24.11 26.47
N PRO A 39 16.13 23.05 26.93
CA PRO A 39 14.96 22.49 26.25
C PRO A 39 13.77 23.46 26.09
N ALA A 40 13.79 24.62 26.76
CA ALA A 40 12.74 25.65 26.62
C ALA A 40 12.80 26.43 25.30
N ASP A 41 13.89 26.36 24.54
CA ASP A 41 14.05 27.09 23.26
C ASP A 41 13.36 26.42 22.06
N ILE A 42 12.67 25.30 22.25
CA ILE A 42 11.92 24.58 21.20
C ILE A 42 10.59 25.28 20.83
N ASP A 43 10.09 26.23 21.63
CA ASP A 43 8.81 26.93 21.37
C ASP A 43 8.96 28.33 20.73
N SER A 44 10.11 28.64 20.13
CA SER A 44 10.34 29.91 19.44
C SER A 44 10.19 29.79 17.91
N ASP A 45 8.98 29.43 17.47
CA ASP A 45 8.55 29.50 16.07
C ASP A 45 8.38 30.97 15.62
N GLY A 46 9.41 31.82 15.71
CA GLY A 46 9.56 33.12 15.00
C GLY A 46 8.40 34.14 14.93
N HIS A 47 7.29 33.93 15.64
CA HIS A 47 6.02 34.63 15.44
C HIS A 47 5.42 35.18 16.73
N GLY A 48 6.10 35.00 17.88
CA GLY A 48 5.59 35.38 19.20
C GLY A 48 5.26 36.88 19.37
N ASP A 49 5.91 37.77 18.62
CA ASP A 49 5.75 39.23 18.81
C ASP A 49 4.72 39.90 17.90
N VAL A 50 4.14 39.19 16.92
CA VAL A 50 3.20 39.79 15.94
C VAL A 50 1.74 39.75 16.43
N ASP A 51 1.43 38.99 17.49
CA ASP A 51 0.08 38.45 17.64
C ASP A 51 -0.89 39.31 18.48
N LYS A 52 -0.44 40.17 19.40
CA LYS A 52 -1.38 40.90 20.28
C LYS A 52 -2.17 42.01 19.58
N PHE A 53 -1.57 42.69 18.61
CA PHE A 53 -2.24 43.76 17.86
C PHE A 53 -3.13 43.20 16.74
N TYR A 54 -2.66 42.15 16.06
CA TYR A 54 -3.44 41.44 15.05
C TYR A 54 -4.65 40.73 15.66
N ILE A 55 -4.51 40.03 16.79
CA ILE A 55 -5.64 39.40 17.49
C ILE A 55 -6.70 40.45 17.88
N LYS A 56 -6.29 41.61 18.41
CA LYS A 56 -7.24 42.70 18.76
C LYS A 56 -7.97 43.27 17.54
N GLN A 57 -7.27 43.45 16.42
CA GLN A 57 -7.85 43.98 15.19
C GLN A 57 -8.71 42.92 14.47
N HIS A 58 -8.33 41.66 14.54
CA HIS A 58 -9.06 40.51 13.99
C HIS A 58 -10.35 40.27 14.79
N GLN A 59 -10.30 40.32 16.12
CA GLN A 59 -11.48 40.26 17.00
C GLN A 59 -12.47 41.42 16.80
N ALA A 60 -11.99 42.59 16.35
CA ALA A 60 -12.86 43.72 16.01
C ALA A 60 -13.58 43.52 14.66
N ASN A 61 -12.90 42.88 13.69
CA ASN A 61 -13.45 42.63 12.34
C ASN A 61 -14.31 41.35 12.26
N THR A 62 -14.06 40.32 13.06
CA THR A 62 -14.88 39.08 13.08
C THR A 62 -16.26 39.25 13.73
N LYS A 63 -16.54 40.39 14.37
CA LYS A 63 -17.85 40.69 15.00
C LYS A 63 -18.98 40.95 14.00
N PHE A 64 -18.69 41.19 12.72
CA PHE A 64 -19.70 41.45 11.71
C PHE A 64 -19.67 40.34 10.64
N ARG A 65 -20.53 39.32 10.82
CA ARG A 65 -20.78 38.33 9.76
C ARG A 65 -21.56 39.00 8.64
N THR A 66 -20.95 39.08 7.48
CA THR A 66 -21.51 39.71 6.28
C THR A 66 -22.20 38.71 5.35
N ILE A 67 -21.92 37.42 5.50
CA ILE A 67 -22.57 36.31 4.79
C ILE A 67 -23.13 35.39 5.87
N SER A 68 -24.43 35.13 5.90
CA SER A 68 -25.06 34.32 6.96
C SER A 68 -25.08 32.82 6.65
N PHE A 69 -25.26 32.47 5.38
CA PHE A 69 -25.34 31.09 4.90
C PHE A 69 -24.54 30.91 3.62
N VAL A 70 -24.07 29.68 3.40
CA VAL A 70 -23.51 29.20 2.15
C VAL A 70 -24.38 28.06 1.64
N ARG A 71 -24.81 28.11 0.38
CA ARG A 71 -25.39 26.96 -0.30
C ARG A 71 -24.32 26.24 -1.11
N LEU A 72 -24.11 24.97 -0.81
CA LEU A 72 -23.22 24.07 -1.52
C LEU A 72 -24.03 22.82 -1.89
N GLY A 73 -24.39 22.69 -3.17
CA GLY A 73 -25.32 21.66 -3.62
C GLY A 73 -26.67 21.76 -2.94
N GLN A 74 -27.12 20.64 -2.37
CA GLN A 74 -28.37 20.55 -1.61
C GLN A 74 -28.27 21.09 -0.18
N TYR A 75 -27.06 21.43 0.29
CA TYR A 75 -26.83 21.84 1.67
C TYR A 75 -26.81 23.36 1.81
N GLU A 76 -27.57 23.89 2.78
CA GLU A 76 -27.44 25.26 3.25
C GLU A 76 -26.75 25.26 4.61
N ILE A 77 -25.58 25.89 4.69
CA ILE A 77 -24.65 25.80 5.83
C ILE A 77 -24.53 27.17 6.47
N SER A 78 -24.79 27.28 7.77
CA SER A 78 -24.59 28.53 8.51
C SER A 78 -23.11 28.85 8.68
N THR A 79 -22.72 30.09 8.40
CA THR A 79 -21.33 30.57 8.54
C THR A 79 -21.02 31.01 9.98
N TRP A 80 -19.76 30.88 10.38
CA TRP A 80 -19.33 31.16 11.76
C TRP A 80 -18.53 32.44 11.87
N TYR A 81 -17.70 32.73 10.85
CA TYR A 81 -16.75 33.84 10.85
C TYR A 81 -16.86 34.68 9.58
N PHE A 82 -16.30 35.88 9.64
CA PHE A 82 -16.14 36.74 8.47
C PHE A 82 -15.10 36.16 7.51
N SER A 83 -15.40 36.18 6.21
CA SER A 83 -14.45 35.89 5.13
C SER A 83 -14.41 37.04 4.12
N PRO A 84 -13.22 37.46 3.65
CA PRO A 84 -13.05 38.61 2.77
C PRO A 84 -13.33 38.27 1.31
N TYR A 85 -14.51 37.72 1.02
CA TYR A 85 -15.03 37.64 -0.34
C TYR A 85 -15.13 39.05 -0.98
N PRO A 86 -15.14 39.14 -2.33
CA PRO A 86 -15.32 40.42 -3.04
C PRO A 86 -16.56 41.20 -2.57
N ARG A 87 -16.49 42.53 -2.60
CA ARG A 87 -17.52 43.43 -2.03
C ARG A 87 -18.92 43.18 -2.61
N GLU A 88 -18.98 42.72 -3.84
CA GLU A 88 -20.20 42.46 -4.62
C GLU A 88 -21.07 41.37 -3.97
N VAL A 89 -20.42 40.40 -3.31
CA VAL A 89 -21.04 39.24 -2.65
C VAL A 89 -20.99 39.32 -1.11
N GLN A 90 -20.68 40.50 -0.57
CA GLN A 90 -20.76 40.79 0.86
C GLN A 90 -22.16 41.30 1.26
N ASN A 91 -22.48 41.21 2.55
CA ASN A 91 -23.76 41.65 3.14
C ASN A 91 -24.99 40.97 2.52
N ILE A 92 -24.88 39.65 2.31
CA ILE A 92 -25.95 38.83 1.73
C ILE A 92 -26.37 37.73 2.69
N LYS A 93 -27.62 37.28 2.57
CA LYS A 93 -28.13 36.19 3.40
C LYS A 93 -27.47 34.86 3.05
N THR A 94 -27.48 34.48 1.77
CA THR A 94 -26.96 33.19 1.29
C THR A 94 -26.03 33.42 0.11
N LEU A 95 -24.80 32.91 0.19
CA LEU A 95 -23.83 32.84 -0.91
C LEU A 95 -23.96 31.48 -1.61
N LEU A 96 -24.06 31.45 -2.93
CA LEU A 96 -24.18 30.20 -3.70
C LEU A 96 -22.81 29.75 -4.19
N LEU A 97 -22.43 28.49 -3.99
CA LEU A 97 -21.17 27.93 -4.47
C LEU A 97 -21.39 26.68 -5.33
N CYS A 98 -20.60 26.56 -6.40
CA CYS A 98 -20.48 25.32 -7.17
C CYS A 98 -19.72 24.26 -6.37
N GLU A 99 -20.29 23.05 -6.24
CA GLU A 99 -19.69 21.93 -5.49
C GLU A 99 -18.35 21.43 -6.08
N PHE A 100 -18.15 21.65 -7.37
CA PHE A 100 -16.99 21.12 -8.10
C PHE A 100 -15.87 22.15 -8.25
N CYS A 101 -16.16 23.35 -8.79
CA CYS A 101 -15.13 24.35 -9.08
C CYS A 101 -14.99 25.46 -8.02
N LEU A 102 -15.85 25.45 -7.00
CA LEU A 102 -15.89 26.44 -5.91
C LEU A 102 -16.12 27.90 -6.35
N SER A 103 -16.53 28.13 -7.59
CA SER A 103 -17.00 29.45 -8.03
C SER A 103 -18.24 29.85 -7.23
N PHE A 104 -18.36 31.14 -6.92
CA PHE A 104 -19.38 31.68 -6.02
C PHE A 104 -20.24 32.75 -6.71
N PHE A 105 -21.52 32.82 -6.33
CA PHE A 105 -22.53 33.64 -6.99
C PHE A 105 -23.48 34.28 -5.99
N LYS A 106 -24.01 35.46 -6.35
CA LYS A 106 -24.97 36.20 -5.54
C LYS A 106 -26.40 35.83 -5.87
N HIS A 107 -26.70 35.65 -7.16
CA HIS A 107 -28.05 35.41 -7.65
C HIS A 107 -28.21 33.99 -8.20
N GLU A 108 -29.36 33.37 -7.97
CA GLU A 108 -29.67 32.01 -8.43
C GLU A 108 -29.48 31.86 -9.95
N VAL A 109 -29.93 32.84 -10.72
CA VAL A 109 -29.83 32.84 -12.18
C VAL A 109 -28.37 32.78 -12.67
N GLU A 110 -27.44 33.39 -11.92
CA GLU A 110 -26.00 33.34 -12.23
C GLU A 110 -25.44 31.95 -11.95
N TYR A 111 -25.84 31.37 -10.82
CA TYR A 111 -25.46 30.02 -10.42
C TYR A 111 -26.00 28.97 -11.40
N GLU A 112 -27.28 29.02 -11.78
CA GLU A 112 -27.90 28.08 -12.74
C GLU A 112 -27.22 28.14 -14.12
N ARG A 113 -26.91 29.36 -14.58
CA ARG A 113 -26.17 29.58 -15.82
C ARG A 113 -24.76 29.00 -15.75
N HIS A 114 -24.10 29.09 -14.60
CA HIS A 114 -22.80 28.45 -14.39
C HIS A 114 -22.94 26.93 -14.33
N ALA A 115 -23.86 26.40 -13.53
CA ALA A 115 -24.07 24.97 -13.32
C ALA A 115 -24.36 24.22 -14.64
N SER A 116 -25.15 24.83 -15.53
CA SER A 116 -25.43 24.27 -16.87
C SER A 116 -24.23 24.22 -17.82
N ARG A 117 -23.16 24.97 -17.53
CA ARG A 117 -21.95 25.06 -18.37
C ARG A 117 -20.68 24.52 -17.70
N CYS A 118 -20.72 24.29 -16.39
CA CYS A 118 -19.58 23.88 -15.62
C CYS A 118 -19.20 22.44 -15.98
N VAL A 119 -17.98 22.27 -16.52
CA VAL A 119 -17.42 20.97 -16.89
C VAL A 119 -16.64 20.31 -15.75
N ALA A 120 -16.34 21.04 -14.67
CA ALA A 120 -15.61 20.48 -13.53
C ALA A 120 -16.46 19.44 -12.81
N ARG A 121 -15.87 18.28 -12.55
CA ARG A 121 -16.51 17.16 -11.84
C ARG A 121 -15.65 16.61 -10.71
N HIS A 122 -14.47 17.18 -10.50
CA HIS A 122 -13.55 16.88 -9.42
C HIS A 122 -12.68 18.12 -9.11
N PRO A 123 -12.00 18.16 -7.96
CA PRO A 123 -10.98 19.16 -7.70
C PRO A 123 -9.90 19.14 -8.80
N PRO A 124 -9.34 20.30 -9.20
CA PRO A 124 -8.26 20.34 -10.17
C PRO A 124 -6.98 19.76 -9.55
N GLY A 125 -6.13 19.10 -10.33
CA GLY A 125 -4.90 18.48 -9.83
C GLY A 125 -4.91 16.97 -10.00
N ASN A 126 -4.07 16.27 -9.22
CA ASN A 126 -3.87 14.84 -9.34
C ASN A 126 -4.64 14.11 -8.23
N GLU A 127 -5.36 13.06 -8.59
CA GLU A 127 -5.86 12.11 -7.59
C GLU A 127 -4.68 11.29 -7.07
N ILE A 128 -4.46 11.31 -5.75
CA ILE A 128 -3.33 10.64 -5.10
C ILE A 128 -3.77 9.54 -4.13
N TYR A 129 -5.09 9.39 -3.93
CA TYR A 129 -5.67 8.33 -3.13
C TYR A 129 -7.12 8.10 -3.58
N ARG A 130 -7.53 6.83 -3.63
CA ARG A 130 -8.90 6.42 -3.91
C ARG A 130 -9.24 5.17 -3.11
N ASN A 131 -10.42 5.15 -2.52
CA ASN A 131 -11.09 3.95 -2.04
C ASN A 131 -12.52 3.87 -2.62
N GLU A 132 -13.35 2.93 -2.13
CA GLU A 132 -14.72 2.72 -2.64
C GLU A 132 -15.62 3.96 -2.59
N THR A 133 -15.41 4.84 -1.59
CA THR A 133 -16.35 5.95 -1.29
C THR A 133 -15.68 7.32 -1.28
N ASN A 134 -14.35 7.39 -1.22
CA ASN A 134 -13.59 8.61 -1.04
C ASN A 134 -12.36 8.68 -1.94
N SER A 135 -11.99 9.92 -2.31
CA SER A 135 -10.76 10.23 -3.03
C SER A 135 -10.04 11.42 -2.39
N VAL A 136 -8.71 11.48 -2.50
CA VAL A 136 -7.90 12.65 -2.13
C VAL A 136 -7.19 13.20 -3.36
N TRP A 137 -7.33 14.50 -3.56
CA TRP A 137 -6.76 15.23 -4.68
C TRP A 137 -5.64 16.15 -4.19
N GLU A 138 -4.45 16.01 -4.77
CA GLU A 138 -3.34 16.93 -4.58
C GLU A 138 -3.43 18.09 -5.56
N VAL A 139 -3.51 19.30 -5.02
CA VAL A 139 -3.74 20.53 -5.77
C VAL A 139 -2.67 21.56 -5.44
N ASP A 140 -1.85 21.89 -6.43
CA ASP A 140 -0.83 22.92 -6.30
C ASP A 140 -1.46 24.32 -6.42
N GLY A 141 -1.40 25.13 -5.36
CA GLY A 141 -1.97 26.48 -5.35
C GLY A 141 -1.27 27.49 -6.27
N GLY A 142 -0.07 27.18 -6.75
CA GLY A 142 0.65 27.96 -7.77
C GLY A 142 0.14 27.70 -9.18
N ILE A 143 -0.39 26.50 -9.43
CA ILE A 143 -0.98 26.10 -10.72
C ILE A 143 -2.49 26.40 -10.72
N CYS A 144 -3.20 25.94 -9.68
CA CYS A 144 -4.65 26.02 -9.58
C CYS A 144 -5.12 27.20 -8.71
N LYS A 145 -4.52 28.38 -8.93
CA LYS A 145 -4.65 29.57 -8.06
C LYS A 145 -6.10 29.94 -7.73
N ILE A 146 -6.96 30.07 -8.74
CA ILE A 146 -8.37 30.50 -8.56
C ILE A 146 -9.13 29.53 -7.65
N TYR A 147 -8.94 28.23 -7.87
CA TYR A 147 -9.61 27.19 -7.08
C TYR A 147 -9.16 27.25 -5.60
N CYS A 148 -7.85 27.35 -5.37
CA CYS A 148 -7.28 27.41 -4.03
C CYS A 148 -7.65 28.71 -3.29
N GLU A 149 -7.76 29.85 -3.98
CA GLU A 149 -8.26 31.11 -3.42
C GLU A 149 -9.73 30.98 -2.99
N ASN A 150 -10.57 30.42 -3.86
CA ASN A 150 -11.99 30.17 -3.56
C ASN A 150 -12.16 29.22 -2.37
N LEU A 151 -11.36 28.16 -2.31
CA LEU A 151 -11.33 27.24 -1.17
C LEU A 151 -10.92 27.96 0.11
N CYS A 152 -9.92 28.85 0.03
CA CYS A 152 -9.48 29.63 1.18
C CYS A 152 -10.54 30.60 1.70
N PHE A 153 -11.27 31.27 0.80
CA PHE A 153 -12.42 32.12 1.18
C PHE A 153 -13.53 31.30 1.82
N LEU A 154 -13.88 30.15 1.25
CA LEU A 154 -14.89 29.26 1.81
C LEU A 154 -14.49 28.80 3.22
N SER A 155 -13.23 28.42 3.37
CA SER A 155 -12.70 27.92 4.64
C SER A 155 -12.68 28.96 5.74
N LYS A 156 -12.39 30.21 5.38
CA LYS A 156 -12.35 31.32 6.33
C LYS A 156 -13.72 31.60 6.96
N LEU A 157 -14.82 31.21 6.32
CA LEU A 157 -16.16 31.27 6.93
C LEU A 157 -16.33 30.32 8.13
N PHE A 158 -15.46 29.31 8.25
CA PHE A 158 -15.55 28.25 9.26
C PHE A 158 -14.29 28.13 10.14
N LEU A 159 -13.25 28.92 9.86
CA LEU A 159 -11.99 28.92 10.62
C LEU A 159 -11.64 30.32 11.12
N ASP A 160 -11.58 30.51 12.43
CA ASP A 160 -11.26 31.81 13.03
C ASP A 160 -9.80 32.22 12.76
N HIS A 161 -8.86 31.29 12.94
CA HIS A 161 -7.42 31.54 12.84
C HIS A 161 -6.81 31.30 11.45
N LYS A 162 -7.61 31.36 10.37
CA LYS A 162 -7.06 31.28 9.00
C LYS A 162 -6.58 32.65 8.52
N THR A 163 -5.29 32.77 8.22
CA THR A 163 -4.68 33.97 7.65
C THR A 163 -4.69 33.89 6.12
N LEU A 164 -5.24 34.91 5.45
CA LEU A 164 -5.27 35.02 3.98
C LEU A 164 -4.19 35.96 3.44
N LYS A 165 -3.17 36.28 4.25
CA LYS A 165 -2.06 37.18 3.87
C LYS A 165 -1.07 36.50 2.93
N HIS A 166 -0.95 35.18 3.00
CA HIS A 166 -0.01 34.41 2.20
C HIS A 166 -0.63 34.06 0.85
N CYS A 167 0.17 34.17 -0.21
CA CYS A 167 -0.26 33.77 -1.54
C CYS A 167 -0.49 32.24 -1.56
N VAL A 168 -1.62 31.80 -2.10
CA VAL A 168 -1.95 30.37 -2.22
C VAL A 168 -0.88 29.58 -2.99
N SER A 169 -0.05 30.25 -3.78
CA SER A 169 1.07 29.66 -4.51
C SER A 169 2.14 29.01 -3.62
N LEU A 170 2.18 29.36 -2.33
CA LEU A 170 3.11 28.78 -1.36
C LEU A 170 2.62 27.43 -0.79
N PHE A 171 1.39 27.03 -1.10
CA PHE A 171 0.74 25.89 -0.48
C PHE A 171 0.43 24.76 -1.48
N MET A 172 0.54 23.54 -0.98
CA MET A 172 -0.14 22.36 -1.50
C MET A 172 -1.45 22.16 -0.75
N PHE A 173 -2.50 21.76 -1.46
CA PHE A 173 -3.81 21.46 -0.89
C PHE A 173 -4.16 20.00 -1.16
N TYR A 174 -4.64 19.30 -0.13
CA TYR A 174 -5.03 17.91 -0.18
C TYR A 174 -6.52 17.82 0.11
N ILE A 175 -7.30 17.63 -0.96
CA ILE A 175 -8.76 17.77 -0.93
C ILE A 175 -9.41 16.41 -0.89
N LEU A 176 -10.09 16.11 0.22
CA LEU A 176 -10.88 14.92 0.40
C LEU A 176 -12.27 15.12 -0.22
N THR A 177 -12.68 14.16 -1.03
CA THR A 177 -13.99 14.14 -1.70
C THR A 177 -14.75 12.84 -1.43
N ASP A 178 -16.08 12.93 -1.34
CA ASP A 178 -16.98 11.78 -1.48
C ASP A 178 -17.17 11.49 -2.99
N ILE A 179 -17.10 10.22 -3.37
CA ILE A 179 -17.33 9.76 -4.76
C ILE A 179 -18.84 9.64 -4.97
N CYS A 180 -19.33 10.24 -6.05
CA CYS A 180 -20.74 10.25 -6.43
C CYS A 180 -20.90 9.90 -7.91
N GLU A 181 -22.12 9.53 -8.32
CA GLU A 181 -22.43 9.19 -9.72
C GLU A 181 -22.06 10.30 -10.72
N ASP A 182 -22.18 11.54 -10.27
CA ASP A 182 -21.93 12.74 -11.07
C ASP A 182 -20.62 13.45 -10.71
N GLY A 183 -19.68 12.79 -10.01
CA GLY A 183 -18.33 13.32 -9.76
C GLY A 183 -17.88 13.23 -8.30
N PHE A 184 -16.99 14.14 -7.91
CA PHE A 184 -16.26 14.12 -6.64
C PHE A 184 -16.58 15.39 -5.85
N ARG A 185 -17.40 15.26 -4.80
CA ARG A 185 -17.86 16.39 -3.98
C ARG A 185 -16.93 16.61 -2.80
N ILE A 186 -16.50 17.86 -2.60
CA ILE A 186 -15.61 18.21 -1.49
C ILE A 186 -16.25 17.91 -0.13
N VAL A 187 -15.49 17.23 0.72
CA VAL A 187 -15.85 16.88 2.11
C VAL A 187 -15.02 17.70 3.09
N GLY A 188 -13.75 17.87 2.78
CA GLY A 188 -12.78 18.58 3.60
C GLY A 188 -11.45 18.66 2.89
N TYR A 189 -10.49 19.33 3.52
CA TYR A 189 -9.12 19.39 3.01
C TYR A 189 -8.16 19.72 4.14
N PHE A 190 -6.87 19.53 3.87
CA PHE A 190 -5.83 20.28 4.55
C PHE A 190 -4.88 20.94 3.56
N SER A 191 -4.16 21.96 4.00
CA SER A 191 -3.08 22.59 3.23
C SER A 191 -1.76 22.49 3.96
N LYS A 192 -0.66 22.42 3.20
CA LYS A 192 0.71 22.38 3.69
C LYS A 192 1.55 23.41 2.92
N GLU A 193 2.36 24.20 3.62
CA GLU A 193 3.36 25.04 2.95
C GLU A 193 4.46 24.20 2.29
N LYS A 194 4.78 24.51 1.03
CA LYS A 194 5.76 23.73 0.23
C LYS A 194 7.15 23.65 0.84
N TYR A 195 7.55 24.68 1.59
CA TYR A 195 8.91 24.83 2.13
C TYR A 195 8.96 24.82 3.66
N SER A 196 7.86 24.44 4.32
CA SER A 196 7.80 24.31 5.78
C SER A 196 8.05 22.87 6.22
N ARG A 197 8.63 22.71 7.40
CA ARG A 197 8.70 21.41 8.09
C ARG A 197 7.34 20.99 8.66
N ASN A 198 6.39 21.92 8.78
CA ASN A 198 5.06 21.60 9.25
C ASN A 198 4.34 20.73 8.21
N ASN A 199 3.67 19.68 8.66
CA ASN A 199 2.92 18.79 7.78
C ASN A 199 1.52 19.32 7.44
N LEU A 200 1.06 20.31 8.22
CA LEU A 200 -0.28 20.86 8.11
C LEU A 200 -0.28 22.31 8.57
N SER A 201 -0.75 23.20 7.71
CA SER A 201 -0.99 24.63 8.00
C SER A 201 -2.45 24.94 8.26
N CYS A 202 -3.36 24.24 7.60
CA CYS A 202 -4.80 24.44 7.76
C CYS A 202 -5.52 23.11 7.54
N ILE A 203 -6.55 22.83 8.33
CA ILE A 203 -7.41 21.65 8.18
C ILE A 203 -8.87 22.07 8.36
N LEU A 204 -9.73 21.56 7.49
CA LEU A 204 -11.17 21.78 7.58
C LEU A 204 -11.93 20.55 7.08
N VAL A 205 -12.88 20.09 7.87
CA VAL A 205 -13.99 19.27 7.39
C VAL A 205 -15.22 20.17 7.33
N LEU A 206 -15.89 20.20 6.18
CA LEU A 206 -17.07 21.05 5.99
C LEU A 206 -18.14 20.71 7.04
N PRO A 207 -18.85 21.71 7.60
CA PRO A 207 -19.72 21.49 8.76
C PRO A 207 -20.75 20.36 8.59
N HIS A 208 -21.35 20.21 7.41
CA HIS A 208 -22.34 19.17 7.11
C HIS A 208 -21.71 17.77 6.95
N CYS A 209 -20.39 17.67 6.79
CA CYS A 209 -19.64 16.41 6.71
C CYS A 209 -18.95 16.02 8.03
N GLN A 210 -19.04 16.86 9.07
CA GLN A 210 -18.38 16.59 10.35
C GLN A 210 -18.98 15.36 11.06
N ARG A 211 -18.25 14.83 12.05
CA ARG A 211 -18.63 13.64 12.84
C ARG A 211 -18.71 12.32 12.07
N ARG A 212 -18.23 12.27 10.83
CA ARG A 212 -18.10 11.05 9.99
C ARG A 212 -16.69 10.42 9.97
N GLY A 213 -15.78 10.88 10.84
CA GLY A 213 -14.40 10.38 10.90
C GLY A 213 -13.41 11.07 9.96
N PHE A 214 -13.86 11.92 9.03
CA PHE A 214 -13.00 12.61 8.05
C PHE A 214 -11.89 13.48 8.66
N GLY A 215 -12.12 14.06 9.85
CA GLY A 215 -11.06 14.82 10.53
C GLY A 215 -9.89 13.94 10.94
N LYS A 216 -10.17 12.74 11.47
CA LYS A 216 -9.16 11.73 11.79
C LYS A 216 -8.46 11.24 10.53
N PHE A 217 -9.21 11.00 9.46
CA PHE A 217 -8.66 10.62 8.16
C PHE A 217 -7.65 11.67 7.65
N LEU A 218 -8.04 12.95 7.59
CA LEU A 218 -7.16 14.03 7.10
C LEU A 218 -5.90 14.19 7.96
N ILE A 219 -6.01 14.06 9.29
CA ILE A 219 -4.85 14.07 10.19
C ILE A 219 -3.93 12.88 9.88
N SER A 220 -4.48 11.67 9.81
CA SER A 220 -3.74 10.45 9.48
C SER A 220 -3.02 10.58 8.13
N PHE A 221 -3.73 11.07 7.11
CA PHE A 221 -3.21 11.28 5.77
C PHE A 221 -2.05 12.29 5.77
N SER A 222 -2.14 13.37 6.55
CA SER A 222 -1.04 14.35 6.68
C SER A 222 0.23 13.75 7.27
N TYR A 223 0.12 12.81 8.22
CA TYR A 223 1.26 12.08 8.76
C TYR A 223 1.79 11.03 7.79
N ALA A 224 0.93 10.30 7.07
CA ALA A 224 1.34 9.37 6.03
C ALA A 224 2.18 10.06 4.93
N LEU A 225 1.74 11.23 4.44
CA LEU A 225 2.52 12.03 3.48
C LEU A 225 3.87 12.48 4.03
N THR A 226 3.92 12.79 5.33
CA THR A 226 5.14 13.25 6.00
C THR A 226 6.17 12.13 6.09
N LEU A 227 5.71 10.90 6.35
CA LEU A 227 6.52 9.70 6.36
C LEU A 227 7.02 9.33 4.97
N MET A 228 6.16 9.39 3.95
CA MET A 228 6.56 9.19 2.55
C MET A 228 7.63 10.18 2.09
N GLN A 229 7.66 11.38 2.69
CA GLN A 229 8.66 12.42 2.40
C GLN A 229 9.92 12.31 3.28
N GLU A 230 9.99 11.32 4.18
CA GLU A 230 11.09 11.11 5.13
C GLU A 230 11.39 12.34 6.02
N ILE A 231 10.38 13.18 6.27
CA ILE A 231 10.50 14.38 7.10
C ILE A 231 9.78 14.14 8.43
N ARG A 232 10.30 14.70 9.52
CA ARG A 232 9.56 14.80 10.79
C ARG A 232 8.76 16.09 10.79
N GLY A 233 7.45 16.00 10.59
CA GLY A 233 6.55 17.15 10.52
C GLY A 233 5.46 17.11 11.58
N THR A 234 5.14 18.28 12.12
CA THR A 234 4.02 18.51 13.05
C THR A 234 3.05 19.52 12.45
N PRO A 235 1.81 19.62 12.95
CA PRO A 235 0.95 20.72 12.54
C PRO A 235 1.51 22.07 13.00
N GLU A 236 1.19 23.12 12.25
CA GLU A 236 1.51 24.50 12.57
C GLU A 236 0.84 24.92 13.89
N ARG A 237 1.58 25.67 14.71
CA ARG A 237 1.11 26.18 16.01
C ARG A 237 0.83 27.69 15.94
N PRO A 238 -0.13 28.21 16.72
CA PRO A 238 -1.02 27.48 17.63
C PRO A 238 -2.17 26.78 16.89
N LEU A 239 -2.59 25.61 17.40
CA LEU A 239 -3.79 24.93 16.91
C LEU A 239 -5.06 25.71 17.30
N SER A 240 -6.05 25.74 16.40
CA SER A 240 -7.41 26.19 16.76
C SER A 240 -8.02 25.29 17.85
N ASP A 241 -9.00 25.78 18.61
CA ASP A 241 -9.66 24.99 19.67
C ASP A 241 -10.18 23.63 19.16
N LEU A 242 -10.84 23.63 17.99
CA LEU A 242 -11.36 22.41 17.37
C LEU A 242 -10.24 21.52 16.80
N GLY A 243 -9.18 22.14 16.27
CA GLY A 243 -7.97 21.44 15.82
C GLY A 243 -7.28 20.71 16.98
N ARG A 244 -7.11 21.39 18.11
CA ARG A 244 -6.52 20.83 19.34
C ARG A 244 -7.32 19.64 19.86
N VAL A 245 -8.65 19.72 19.91
CA VAL A 245 -9.51 18.59 20.33
C VAL A 245 -9.34 17.39 19.39
N SER A 246 -9.29 17.66 18.08
CA SER A 246 -9.19 16.61 17.05
C SER A 246 -7.82 15.91 17.07
N TYR A 247 -6.73 16.67 17.14
CA TYR A 247 -5.36 16.13 17.27
C TYR A 247 -5.14 15.41 18.60
N TYR A 248 -5.65 15.95 19.71
CA TYR A 248 -5.55 15.29 21.01
C TYR A 248 -6.28 13.94 20.99
N ASN A 249 -7.50 13.88 20.45
CA ASN A 249 -8.25 12.62 20.38
C ASN A 249 -7.58 11.62 19.42
N PHE A 250 -7.06 12.09 18.29
CA PHE A 250 -6.31 11.27 17.34
C PHE A 250 -5.11 10.58 18.02
N TRP A 251 -4.20 11.39 18.58
CA TRP A 251 -2.99 10.87 19.22
C TRP A 251 -3.29 10.06 20.47
N LYS A 252 -4.29 10.45 21.27
CA LYS A 252 -4.75 9.64 22.40
C LYS A 252 -5.17 8.24 21.95
N GLN A 253 -5.89 8.11 20.84
CA GLN A 253 -6.29 6.79 20.33
C GLN A 253 -5.09 5.98 19.84
N CYS A 254 -4.16 6.59 19.10
CA CYS A 254 -2.94 5.91 18.63
C CYS A 254 -2.09 5.43 19.81
N ILE A 255 -1.84 6.30 20.80
CA ILE A 255 -1.08 5.96 22.01
C ILE A 255 -1.77 4.84 22.79
N LEU A 256 -3.08 4.93 23.02
CA LEU A 256 -3.81 3.89 23.74
C LEU A 256 -3.82 2.54 23.00
N HIS A 257 -3.71 2.56 21.66
CA HIS A 257 -3.60 1.35 20.88
C HIS A 257 -2.26 0.65 21.11
N VAL A 258 -1.14 1.39 21.03
CA VAL A 258 0.21 0.87 21.29
C VAL A 258 0.36 0.40 22.74
N LEU A 259 -0.15 1.17 23.71
CA LEU A 259 -0.07 0.84 25.14
C LEU A 259 -1.01 -0.28 25.59
N LYS A 260 -1.82 -0.85 24.69
CA LYS A 260 -2.80 -1.88 25.06
C LYS A 260 -2.13 -3.23 25.37
N ASP A 261 -1.02 -3.53 24.69
CA ASP A 261 -0.42 -4.85 24.67
C ASP A 261 0.89 -4.94 25.49
N GLU A 262 1.50 -3.82 25.87
CA GLU A 262 2.67 -3.76 26.76
C GLU A 262 2.53 -2.70 27.88
N SER A 263 3.23 -2.93 28.99
CA SER A 263 3.04 -2.16 30.24
C SER A 263 4.10 -1.07 30.50
N GLU A 264 5.23 -1.06 29.79
CA GLU A 264 6.27 -0.05 29.93
C GLU A 264 6.90 0.32 28.58
N PHE A 265 6.92 1.61 28.25
CA PHE A 265 7.60 2.16 27.08
C PHE A 265 8.44 3.37 27.51
N THR A 266 9.62 3.52 26.92
CA THR A 266 10.28 4.83 26.85
C THR A 266 9.56 5.73 25.83
N ILE A 267 9.73 7.05 25.96
CA ILE A 267 9.14 8.02 25.01
C ILE A 267 9.62 7.77 23.58
N ASN A 268 10.88 7.34 23.41
CA ASN A 268 11.45 7.05 22.08
C ASN A 268 10.87 5.77 21.48
N GLU A 269 10.71 4.71 22.26
CA GLU A 269 10.07 3.46 21.80
C GLU A 269 8.62 3.72 21.41
N LEU A 270 7.86 4.44 22.24
CA LEU A 270 6.48 4.83 21.92
C LEU A 270 6.42 5.67 20.63
N ALA A 271 7.34 6.61 20.43
CA ALA A 271 7.38 7.42 19.21
C ALA A 271 7.70 6.58 17.96
N ASN A 272 8.59 5.59 18.08
CA ASN A 272 8.92 4.68 16.99
C ASN A 272 7.75 3.75 16.66
N GLU A 273 7.10 3.15 17.65
CA GLU A 273 5.89 2.32 17.48
C GLU A 273 4.75 3.12 16.83
N LEU A 274 4.54 4.35 17.28
CA LEU A 274 3.55 5.24 16.68
C LEU A 274 3.89 5.61 15.24
N ALA A 275 5.17 5.76 14.88
CA ALA A 275 5.58 5.96 13.50
C ALA A 275 5.34 4.69 12.67
N ALA A 276 5.60 3.51 13.24
CA ALA A 276 5.35 2.21 12.64
C ALA A 276 3.88 1.99 12.29
N MET A 277 2.93 2.54 13.07
CA MET A 277 1.50 2.50 12.75
C MET A 277 1.11 3.18 11.42
N PHE A 278 1.99 4.03 10.88
CA PHE A 278 1.76 4.79 9.66
C PHE A 278 2.74 4.44 8.55
N THR A 279 3.70 3.54 8.79
CA THR A 279 4.59 2.98 7.78
C THR A 279 4.08 1.62 7.35
N TYR A 280 4.27 1.31 6.07
CA TYR A 280 4.02 -0.02 5.54
C TYR A 280 5.07 -0.97 6.13
N GLN A 281 4.64 -1.98 6.90
CA GLN A 281 5.57 -2.86 7.62
C GLN A 281 6.47 -3.61 6.64
N ARG A 282 7.80 -3.51 6.77
CA ARG A 282 8.76 -4.28 5.95
C ARG A 282 9.02 -5.69 6.50
N SER A 283 7.95 -6.41 6.86
CA SER A 283 8.01 -7.77 7.39
C SER A 283 6.84 -8.63 6.92
N LEU A 284 6.89 -9.94 7.19
CA LEU A 284 5.78 -10.87 6.94
C LEU A 284 4.81 -10.99 8.12
N GLN A 285 4.88 -10.08 9.11
CA GLN A 285 4.06 -10.17 10.33
C GLN A 285 2.56 -10.15 10.02
N GLU A 286 2.13 -9.22 9.16
CA GLU A 286 0.73 -9.12 8.73
C GLU A 286 0.22 -10.41 8.09
N LEU A 287 1.02 -11.04 7.22
CA LEU A 287 0.69 -12.32 6.59
C LEU A 287 0.50 -13.43 7.63
N VAL A 288 1.41 -13.51 8.60
CA VAL A 288 1.35 -14.54 9.64
C VAL A 288 0.12 -14.36 10.53
N ASP A 289 -0.25 -13.12 10.84
CA ASP A 289 -1.40 -12.79 11.68
C ASP A 289 -2.75 -12.87 10.94
N ASN A 290 -2.75 -12.73 9.61
CA ASN A 290 -3.95 -12.73 8.79
C ASN A 290 -4.59 -14.12 8.66
N ARG A 291 -5.47 -14.47 9.60
CA ARG A 291 -6.18 -15.76 9.65
C ARG A 291 -7.09 -16.07 8.46
N THR A 292 -7.40 -15.12 7.58
CA THR A 292 -8.28 -15.39 6.43
C THR A 292 -7.54 -16.03 5.28
N ILE A 293 -6.24 -15.73 5.12
CA ILE A 293 -5.38 -16.31 4.10
C ILE A 293 -5.18 -17.80 4.38
N SER A 294 -5.59 -18.64 3.43
CA SER A 294 -5.47 -20.09 3.50
C SER A 294 -4.46 -20.65 2.49
N TRP A 295 -4.11 -19.90 1.45
CA TRP A 295 -3.19 -20.33 0.39
C TRP A 295 -2.05 -19.33 0.26
N ILE A 296 -0.82 -19.79 0.47
CA ILE A 296 0.38 -18.96 0.41
C ILE A 296 1.35 -19.61 -0.57
N PHE A 297 1.65 -18.92 -1.66
CA PHE A 297 2.63 -19.39 -2.64
C PHE A 297 3.96 -18.68 -2.41
N VAL A 298 5.07 -19.43 -2.37
CA VAL A 298 6.41 -18.86 -2.25
C VAL A 298 7.17 -19.16 -3.53
N GLY A 299 7.59 -18.11 -4.24
CA GLY A 299 8.16 -18.24 -5.58
C GLY A 299 9.22 -17.21 -5.92
N GLY A 300 10.03 -17.54 -6.93
CA GLY A 300 11.14 -16.71 -7.41
C GLY A 300 12.12 -17.51 -8.25
N LYS A 301 13.23 -16.86 -8.63
CA LYS A 301 14.28 -17.49 -9.42
C LYS A 301 14.92 -18.71 -8.69
N GLY A 302 15.56 -19.62 -9.43
CA GLY A 302 16.38 -20.68 -8.84
C GLY A 302 17.52 -20.13 -7.97
N GLY A 303 17.77 -20.74 -6.81
CA GLY A 303 18.92 -20.41 -5.95
C GLY A 303 18.78 -19.20 -5.01
N VAL A 304 17.60 -18.56 -4.95
CA VAL A 304 17.35 -17.34 -4.13
C VAL A 304 16.90 -17.62 -2.70
N GLY A 305 16.75 -18.88 -2.29
CA GLY A 305 16.32 -19.26 -0.93
C GLY A 305 14.80 -19.43 -0.73
N LYS A 306 14.06 -19.81 -1.78
CA LYS A 306 12.61 -20.09 -1.71
C LYS A 306 12.27 -21.12 -0.64
N THR A 307 12.92 -22.28 -0.69
CA THR A 307 12.65 -23.39 0.24
C THR A 307 12.93 -22.99 1.69
N THR A 308 14.03 -22.27 1.95
CA THR A 308 14.31 -21.75 3.29
C THR A 308 13.22 -20.79 3.76
N THR A 309 12.76 -19.91 2.88
CA THR A 309 11.70 -18.94 3.16
C THR A 309 10.35 -19.64 3.41
N SER A 310 9.97 -20.60 2.58
CA SER A 310 8.71 -21.36 2.72
C SER A 310 8.70 -22.24 3.97
N CYS A 311 9.80 -22.94 4.28
CA CYS A 311 9.94 -23.71 5.51
C CYS A 311 9.84 -22.82 6.75
N SER A 312 10.57 -21.69 6.77
CA SER A 312 10.59 -20.78 7.91
C SER A 312 9.24 -20.07 8.11
N LEU A 313 8.58 -19.67 7.02
CA LEU A 313 7.23 -19.11 7.06
C LEU A 313 6.22 -20.13 7.59
N ALA A 314 6.28 -21.39 7.15
CA ALA A 314 5.41 -22.46 7.63
C ALA A 314 5.61 -22.73 9.14
N VAL A 315 6.86 -22.68 9.63
CA VAL A 315 7.19 -22.75 11.07
C VAL A 315 6.53 -21.61 11.84
N LYS A 316 6.54 -20.38 11.32
CA LYS A 316 5.88 -19.23 11.98
C LYS A 316 4.36 -19.30 11.93
N LEU A 317 3.79 -19.70 10.80
CA LEU A 317 2.35 -19.91 10.67
C LEU A 317 1.84 -20.99 11.63
N ALA A 318 2.60 -22.06 11.86
CA ALA A 318 2.20 -23.12 12.78
C ALA A 318 1.95 -22.64 14.23
N LYS A 319 2.53 -21.50 14.63
CA LYS A 319 2.26 -20.90 15.96
C LYS A 319 0.88 -20.23 16.04
N ASN A 320 0.37 -19.71 14.92
CA ASN A 320 -0.83 -18.88 14.87
C ASN A 320 -2.03 -19.54 14.16
N ARG A 321 -1.81 -20.68 13.50
CA ARG A 321 -2.82 -21.43 12.72
C ARG A 321 -3.14 -22.78 13.37
N GLU A 322 -4.35 -23.27 13.15
CA GLU A 322 -4.80 -24.56 13.71
C GLU A 322 -4.08 -25.73 13.05
N SER A 323 -3.92 -25.72 11.72
CA SER A 323 -3.21 -26.75 10.97
C SER A 323 -2.56 -26.19 9.71
N VAL A 324 -1.26 -26.47 9.53
CA VAL A 324 -0.44 -25.97 8.41
C VAL A 324 0.12 -27.12 7.60
N LEU A 325 0.01 -27.04 6.28
CA LEU A 325 0.64 -27.98 5.35
C LEU A 325 1.64 -27.23 4.46
N LEU A 326 2.90 -27.65 4.49
CA LEU A 326 3.93 -27.24 3.55
C LEU A 326 4.00 -28.27 2.40
N VAL A 327 3.76 -27.81 1.18
CA VAL A 327 3.81 -28.64 -0.03
C VAL A 327 4.99 -28.18 -0.87
N SER A 328 5.96 -29.06 -1.08
CA SER A 328 7.00 -28.82 -2.08
C SER A 328 6.62 -29.45 -3.41
N THR A 329 6.70 -28.62 -4.45
CA THR A 329 6.59 -29.04 -5.85
C THR A 329 7.95 -29.03 -6.55
N ASP A 330 9.04 -28.74 -5.82
CA ASP A 330 10.40 -28.76 -6.34
C ASP A 330 10.92 -30.21 -6.42
N PRO A 331 11.30 -30.70 -7.62
CA PRO A 331 11.82 -32.07 -7.79
C PRO A 331 13.11 -32.35 -7.00
N ALA A 332 13.81 -31.33 -6.51
CA ALA A 332 15.09 -31.47 -5.82
C ALA A 332 14.99 -31.95 -4.36
N HIS A 333 13.80 -32.19 -3.82
CA HIS A 333 13.60 -32.67 -2.42
C HIS A 333 14.23 -31.75 -1.35
N ASN A 334 14.22 -30.44 -1.60
CA ASN A 334 14.89 -29.45 -0.76
C ASN A 334 14.23 -29.27 0.63
N VAL A 335 12.96 -29.63 0.80
CA VAL A 335 12.26 -29.50 2.10
C VAL A 335 12.72 -30.57 3.07
N SER A 336 12.95 -31.80 2.58
CA SER A 336 13.52 -32.88 3.37
C SER A 336 14.88 -32.51 3.97
N ASP A 337 15.74 -31.90 3.14
CA ASP A 337 17.06 -31.42 3.56
C ASP A 337 16.96 -30.23 4.52
N ALA A 338 16.05 -29.28 4.26
CA ALA A 338 15.84 -28.12 5.11
C ALA A 338 15.42 -28.49 6.54
N PHE A 339 14.53 -29.47 6.72
CA PHE A 339 14.12 -29.94 8.06
C PHE A 339 15.02 -31.03 8.64
N GLY A 340 15.91 -31.64 7.84
CA GLY A 340 16.64 -32.84 8.25
C GLY A 340 15.72 -34.04 8.52
N GLN A 341 14.59 -34.09 7.82
CA GLN A 341 13.55 -35.12 7.94
C GLN A 341 13.08 -35.49 6.55
N LYS A 342 13.15 -36.78 6.19
CA LYS A 342 12.64 -37.24 4.90
C LYS A 342 11.12 -37.18 4.88
N PHE A 343 10.56 -36.54 3.85
CA PHE A 343 9.12 -36.51 3.58
C PHE A 343 8.78 -37.31 2.32
N SER A 344 7.52 -37.73 2.22
CA SER A 344 6.98 -38.43 1.05
C SER A 344 5.92 -37.59 0.35
N ASN A 345 5.24 -38.18 -0.64
CA ASN A 345 4.08 -37.57 -1.31
C ASN A 345 2.79 -37.60 -0.47
N LYS A 346 2.90 -37.96 0.81
CA LYS A 346 1.80 -37.88 1.79
C LYS A 346 2.15 -36.88 2.87
N PRO A 347 1.15 -36.18 3.45
CA PRO A 347 1.36 -35.30 4.58
C PRO A 347 1.96 -36.06 5.77
N GLU A 348 3.14 -35.65 6.20
CA GLU A 348 3.84 -36.22 7.34
C GLU A 348 4.13 -35.11 8.35
N LEU A 349 3.95 -35.40 9.64
CA LEU A 349 4.15 -34.43 10.71
C LEU A 349 5.63 -34.04 10.81
N VAL A 350 5.91 -32.74 10.84
CA VAL A 350 7.26 -32.22 11.06
C VAL A 350 7.66 -32.45 12.51
N LYS A 351 8.82 -33.06 12.75
CA LYS A 351 9.34 -33.30 14.10
C LYS A 351 9.42 -32.00 14.90
N GLY A 352 8.88 -32.02 16.11
CA GLY A 352 8.84 -30.85 16.99
C GLY A 352 7.56 -30.03 16.91
N PHE A 353 6.64 -30.32 15.98
CA PHE A 353 5.35 -29.65 15.85
C PHE A 353 4.19 -30.62 16.09
N ALA A 354 3.05 -30.09 16.53
CA ALA A 354 1.80 -30.85 16.66
C ALA A 354 0.86 -30.65 15.47
N ASN A 355 1.06 -29.59 14.70
CA ASN A 355 0.12 -29.09 13.70
C ASN A 355 0.77 -28.65 12.36
N LEU A 356 2.09 -28.82 12.20
CA LEU A 356 2.81 -28.55 10.96
C LEU A 356 3.13 -29.87 10.25
N TYR A 357 2.65 -30.00 9.02
CA TYR A 357 2.85 -31.15 8.16
C TYR A 357 3.63 -30.71 6.92
N ALA A 358 4.44 -31.59 6.38
CA ALA A 358 5.11 -31.38 5.11
C ALA A 358 4.91 -32.57 4.18
N MET A 359 4.91 -32.30 2.88
CA MET A 359 4.95 -33.31 1.83
C MET A 359 5.76 -32.84 0.65
N GLU A 360 6.41 -33.78 -0.02
CA GLU A 360 7.17 -33.55 -1.25
C GLU A 360 6.53 -34.32 -2.38
N THR A 361 6.10 -33.61 -3.41
CA THR A 361 5.45 -34.23 -4.55
C THR A 361 6.05 -33.71 -5.84
N ASP A 362 6.36 -34.64 -6.74
CA ASP A 362 6.59 -34.30 -8.13
C ASP A 362 5.21 -34.21 -8.81
N PRO A 363 4.81 -33.05 -9.35
CA PRO A 363 3.57 -32.95 -10.14
C PRO A 363 3.50 -34.03 -11.22
N ASN A 364 4.63 -34.44 -11.79
CA ASN A 364 4.68 -35.45 -12.84
C ASN A 364 4.20 -36.83 -12.38
N GLN A 365 4.19 -37.14 -11.08
CA GLN A 365 3.62 -38.40 -10.58
C GLN A 365 2.10 -38.48 -10.78
N TYR A 366 1.41 -37.34 -10.91
CA TYR A 366 -0.02 -37.28 -11.20
C TYR A 366 -0.34 -37.35 -12.70
N ARG A 367 0.67 -37.50 -13.57
CA ARG A 367 0.50 -37.73 -15.02
C ARG A 367 -0.19 -39.07 -15.27
N ASP A 368 0.31 -40.15 -14.66
CA ASP A 368 -0.16 -41.52 -14.92
C ASP A 368 -1.35 -41.93 -14.02
N ALA A 369 -1.55 -41.24 -12.89
CA ALA A 369 -2.47 -41.66 -11.84
C ALA A 369 -3.98 -41.40 -12.11
N GLY A 370 -4.39 -40.97 -13.30
CA GLY A 370 -5.83 -40.69 -13.48
C GLY A 370 -6.30 -40.32 -14.87
N PHE A 371 -6.20 -41.24 -15.83
CA PHE A 371 -7.25 -41.40 -16.84
C PHE A 371 -7.71 -42.85 -16.89
N SER A 372 -7.90 -43.45 -15.72
CA SER A 372 -8.67 -44.70 -15.60
C SER A 372 -10.15 -44.36 -15.73
N LEU A 373 -10.59 -44.02 -16.94
CA LEU A 373 -12.01 -44.06 -17.28
C LEU A 373 -12.43 -45.53 -17.23
N GLU A 374 -12.97 -45.97 -16.09
CA GLU A 374 -13.43 -47.35 -15.86
C GLU A 374 -14.60 -47.77 -16.78
N ASN A 375 -15.10 -46.86 -17.62
CA ASN A 375 -16.09 -47.16 -18.65
C ASN A 375 -15.41 -47.59 -19.96
N GLU A 376 -15.86 -48.69 -20.56
CA GLU A 376 -15.32 -49.24 -21.83
C GLU A 376 -15.34 -48.24 -22.99
N GLY A 377 -16.22 -47.23 -22.97
CA GLY A 377 -16.26 -46.12 -23.92
C GLY A 377 -15.16 -45.05 -23.75
N GLY A 378 -14.51 -44.95 -22.59
CA GLY A 378 -13.47 -43.95 -22.32
C GLY A 378 -12.08 -44.32 -22.83
N LYS A 379 -11.85 -45.61 -23.14
CA LYS A 379 -10.53 -46.13 -23.56
C LYS A 379 -10.07 -45.58 -24.92
N GLY A 380 -10.99 -45.34 -25.86
CA GLY A 380 -10.65 -44.79 -27.19
C GLY A 380 -10.23 -43.31 -27.15
N PHE A 381 -10.90 -42.50 -26.32
CA PHE A 381 -10.51 -41.11 -26.12
C PHE A 381 -9.26 -40.98 -25.24
N ALA A 382 -9.12 -41.83 -24.21
CA ALA A 382 -7.90 -41.92 -23.40
C ALA A 382 -6.66 -42.30 -24.24
N SER A 383 -6.83 -43.04 -25.35
CA SER A 383 -5.73 -43.32 -26.28
C SER A 383 -5.36 -42.15 -27.21
N MET A 384 -6.24 -41.17 -27.41
CA MET A 384 -5.97 -39.96 -28.21
C MET A 384 -5.49 -38.77 -27.37
N LEU A 385 -5.75 -38.79 -26.05
CA LEU A 385 -5.33 -37.75 -25.12
C LEU A 385 -3.82 -37.48 -25.13
N PRO A 386 -2.92 -38.50 -25.19
CA PRO A 386 -1.48 -38.27 -25.25
C PRO A 386 -1.05 -37.45 -26.46
N GLU A 387 -1.65 -37.67 -27.64
CA GLU A 387 -1.36 -36.88 -28.84
C GLU A 387 -1.85 -35.43 -28.69
N LEU A 388 -3.06 -35.22 -28.15
CA LEU A 388 -3.63 -33.88 -27.93
C LEU A 388 -2.84 -33.07 -26.89
N ILE A 389 -2.42 -33.72 -25.80
CA ILE A 389 -1.58 -33.14 -24.73
C ILE A 389 -0.18 -32.84 -25.28
N SER A 390 0.38 -33.71 -26.12
CA SER A 390 1.70 -33.50 -26.73
C SER A 390 1.72 -32.36 -27.76
N ALA A 391 0.58 -32.03 -28.35
CA ALA A 391 0.45 -30.97 -29.35
C ALA A 391 0.58 -29.55 -28.75
N PHE A 392 0.42 -29.40 -27.44
CA PHE A 392 0.44 -28.11 -26.75
C PHE A 392 1.35 -28.14 -25.51
N PRO A 393 2.48 -27.43 -25.52
CA PRO A 393 3.40 -27.39 -24.39
C PRO A 393 2.71 -26.91 -23.09
N GLY A 394 2.84 -27.67 -22.00
CA GLY A 394 2.40 -27.28 -20.65
C GLY A 394 0.99 -27.71 -20.25
N ILE A 395 0.25 -28.42 -21.11
CA ILE A 395 -1.05 -29.02 -20.74
C ILE A 395 -0.87 -30.15 -19.70
N ASP A 396 0.17 -30.94 -19.86
CA ASP A 396 0.54 -32.04 -18.96
C ASP A 396 0.84 -31.54 -17.54
N GLU A 397 1.59 -30.44 -17.42
CA GLU A 397 1.89 -29.76 -16.15
C GLU A 397 0.62 -29.21 -15.49
N ALA A 398 -0.27 -28.60 -16.30
CA ALA A 398 -1.52 -28.03 -15.83
C ALA A 398 -2.48 -29.09 -15.24
N VAL A 399 -2.77 -30.16 -15.98
CA VAL A 399 -3.66 -31.24 -15.51
C VAL A 399 -3.11 -31.90 -14.25
N SER A 400 -1.80 -32.11 -14.20
CA SER A 400 -1.13 -32.70 -13.04
C SER A 400 -1.23 -31.82 -11.80
N PHE A 401 -1.03 -30.51 -11.94
CA PHE A 401 -1.20 -29.56 -10.84
C PHE A 401 -2.68 -29.45 -10.40
N GLY A 402 -3.64 -29.44 -11.32
CA GLY A 402 -5.07 -29.43 -10.98
C GLY A 402 -5.47 -30.63 -10.10
N LYS A 403 -4.98 -31.83 -10.42
CA LYS A 403 -5.18 -33.04 -9.58
C LYS A 403 -4.51 -32.91 -8.21
N LEU A 404 -3.29 -32.37 -8.17
CA LEU A 404 -2.60 -32.10 -6.92
C LEU A 404 -3.41 -31.14 -6.04
N MET A 405 -3.95 -30.06 -6.60
CA MET A 405 -4.79 -29.11 -5.88
C MET A 405 -6.06 -29.77 -5.32
N ASN A 406 -6.73 -30.61 -6.10
CA ASN A 406 -7.90 -31.35 -5.64
C ASN A 406 -7.56 -32.34 -4.51
N PHE A 407 -6.43 -33.03 -4.62
CA PHE A 407 -5.92 -33.89 -3.55
C PHE A 407 -5.65 -33.09 -2.28
N ILE A 408 -4.92 -31.97 -2.38
CA ILE A 408 -4.58 -31.13 -1.23
C ILE A 408 -5.84 -30.58 -0.55
N ARG A 409 -6.83 -30.12 -1.33
CA ARG A 409 -8.11 -29.64 -0.78
C ARG A 409 -8.84 -30.71 0.03
N SER A 410 -8.73 -31.98 -0.34
CA SER A 410 -9.35 -33.09 0.39
C SER A 410 -8.74 -33.30 1.78
N LEU A 411 -7.54 -32.78 2.05
CA LEU A 411 -6.82 -32.96 3.31
C LEU A 411 -7.27 -32.00 4.42
N SER A 412 -8.09 -30.98 4.13
CA SER A 412 -8.72 -30.09 5.12
C SER A 412 -7.77 -29.33 6.08
N PHE A 413 -6.60 -28.89 5.60
CA PHE A 413 -5.71 -28.01 6.36
C PHE A 413 -6.20 -26.55 6.37
N THR A 414 -5.98 -25.82 7.46
CA THR A 414 -6.41 -24.41 7.57
C THR A 414 -5.55 -23.44 6.76
N THR A 415 -4.26 -23.75 6.59
CA THR A 415 -3.34 -22.94 5.80
C THR A 415 -2.36 -23.84 5.07
N ILE A 416 -2.13 -23.57 3.79
CA ILE A 416 -1.25 -24.34 2.92
C ILE A 416 -0.20 -23.40 2.34
N VAL A 417 1.07 -23.76 2.54
CA VAL A 417 2.23 -23.05 1.99
C VAL A 417 2.81 -23.88 0.85
N PHE A 418 2.90 -23.31 -0.34
CA PHE A 418 3.50 -23.94 -1.51
C PHE A 418 4.94 -23.46 -1.71
N ASP A 419 5.90 -24.38 -1.64
CA ASP A 419 7.26 -24.18 -2.15
C ASP A 419 7.24 -24.49 -3.65
N THR A 420 7.18 -23.42 -4.45
CA THR A 420 7.04 -23.53 -5.91
C THR A 420 8.38 -23.81 -6.60
N ALA A 421 8.34 -24.62 -7.65
CA ALA A 421 9.43 -24.73 -8.63
C ALA A 421 9.66 -23.36 -9.35
N PRO A 422 10.76 -23.18 -10.12
CA PRO A 422 11.08 -21.90 -10.77
C PRO A 422 9.90 -21.32 -11.56
N THR A 423 9.60 -20.05 -11.26
CA THR A 423 8.26 -19.42 -11.28
C THR A 423 7.51 -19.26 -12.61
N GLY A 424 8.14 -19.48 -13.76
CA GLY A 424 7.52 -19.20 -15.07
C GLY A 424 6.61 -20.31 -15.63
N HIS A 425 6.64 -21.52 -15.05
CA HIS A 425 5.93 -22.68 -15.61
C HIS A 425 4.64 -23.03 -14.85
N THR A 426 4.65 -22.93 -13.52
CA THR A 426 3.51 -23.30 -12.67
C THR A 426 2.27 -22.42 -12.88
N LEU A 427 2.45 -21.12 -13.17
CA LEU A 427 1.33 -20.19 -13.43
C LEU A 427 0.68 -20.38 -14.80
N ARG A 428 1.22 -21.23 -15.69
CA ARG A 428 0.62 -21.56 -16.99
C ARG A 428 -0.69 -22.33 -16.86
N LEU A 429 -0.90 -23.02 -15.75
CA LEU A 429 -2.19 -23.64 -15.43
C LEU A 429 -3.34 -22.62 -15.47
N LEU A 430 -3.12 -21.38 -15.04
CA LEU A 430 -4.18 -20.36 -15.03
C LEU A 430 -4.57 -19.92 -16.44
N SER A 431 -3.66 -20.05 -17.41
CA SER A 431 -3.95 -19.84 -18.84
C SER A 431 -4.52 -21.07 -19.53
N PHE A 432 -4.54 -22.23 -18.86
CA PHE A 432 -4.95 -23.51 -19.46
C PHE A 432 -6.34 -23.49 -20.09
N PRO A 433 -7.40 -22.90 -19.47
CA PRO A 433 -8.73 -22.86 -20.10
C PRO A 433 -8.71 -22.14 -21.44
N SER A 434 -8.02 -20.99 -21.49
CA SER A 434 -7.90 -20.17 -22.70
C SER A 434 -7.06 -20.84 -23.79
N LEU A 435 -6.03 -21.60 -23.42
CA LEU A 435 -5.18 -22.36 -24.35
C LEU A 435 -5.95 -23.55 -24.92
N LEU A 436 -6.70 -24.26 -24.08
CA LEU A 436 -7.51 -25.39 -24.46
C LEU A 436 -8.67 -24.95 -25.37
N GLU A 437 -9.37 -23.85 -25.06
CA GLU A 437 -10.39 -23.28 -25.95
C GLU A 437 -9.82 -22.85 -27.30
N LYS A 438 -8.66 -22.20 -27.32
CA LYS A 438 -7.97 -21.86 -28.57
C LYS A 438 -7.53 -23.09 -29.36
N ALA A 439 -7.08 -24.15 -28.68
CA ALA A 439 -6.73 -25.42 -29.29
C ALA A 439 -7.95 -26.07 -29.96
N PHE A 440 -9.08 -26.16 -29.25
CA PHE A 440 -10.33 -26.69 -29.79
C PHE A 440 -10.90 -25.84 -30.94
N GLN A 441 -10.74 -24.52 -30.87
CA GLN A 441 -11.14 -23.61 -31.97
C GLN A 441 -10.21 -23.71 -33.18
N SER A 442 -8.90 -23.85 -32.96
CA SER A 442 -7.88 -23.91 -34.02
C SER A 442 -7.82 -25.28 -34.72
N LEU A 443 -8.26 -26.36 -34.06
CA LEU A 443 -8.30 -27.72 -34.62
C LEU A 443 -9.55 -28.01 -35.49
N GLY A 444 -10.39 -27.02 -35.80
CA GLY A 444 -11.41 -27.10 -36.84
C GLY A 444 -12.68 -27.86 -36.44
N GLY A 445 -13.78 -27.12 -36.22
CA GLY A 445 -15.06 -27.64 -35.72
C GLY A 445 -15.90 -28.56 -36.63
N GLY A 446 -15.34 -29.18 -37.67
CA GLY A 446 -16.08 -30.01 -38.64
C GLY A 446 -15.75 -31.51 -38.66
N GLU A 447 -14.47 -31.87 -38.64
CA GLU A 447 -14.04 -33.27 -38.78
C GLU A 447 -13.86 -33.97 -37.42
N LEU A 448 -13.41 -33.24 -36.40
CA LEU A 448 -13.23 -33.79 -35.06
C LEU A 448 -14.58 -33.93 -34.33
N SER A 449 -15.54 -33.03 -34.60
CA SER A 449 -16.91 -33.10 -34.09
C SER A 449 -17.69 -34.29 -34.65
N SER A 450 -17.56 -34.56 -35.95
CA SER A 450 -18.21 -35.70 -36.61
C SER A 450 -17.60 -37.06 -36.20
N ALA A 451 -16.27 -37.13 -36.05
CA ALA A 451 -15.61 -38.31 -35.46
C ALA A 451 -16.05 -38.56 -34.00
N PHE A 452 -16.29 -37.48 -33.23
CA PHE A 452 -16.74 -37.57 -31.85
C PHE A 452 -18.22 -37.97 -31.70
N GLU A 453 -19.11 -37.43 -32.52
CA GLU A 453 -20.52 -37.82 -32.57
C GLU A 453 -20.68 -39.30 -32.91
N MET A 454 -19.87 -39.80 -33.85
CA MET A 454 -19.84 -41.21 -34.21
C MET A 454 -19.35 -42.09 -33.05
N PHE A 455 -18.33 -41.62 -32.30
CA PHE A 455 -17.80 -42.32 -31.13
C PHE A 455 -18.77 -42.34 -29.92
N SER A 456 -19.45 -41.22 -29.66
CA SER A 456 -20.46 -41.10 -28.60
C SER A 456 -21.68 -41.96 -28.89
N SER A 457 -22.10 -42.05 -30.17
CA SER A 457 -23.16 -42.93 -30.64
C SER A 457 -22.83 -44.42 -30.47
N LEU A 458 -21.58 -44.83 -30.73
CA LEU A 458 -21.13 -46.22 -30.64
C LEU A 458 -20.92 -46.73 -29.20
N THR A 459 -20.52 -45.85 -28.29
CA THR A 459 -20.10 -46.25 -26.93
C THR A 459 -21.17 -46.00 -25.87
N GLY A 460 -22.26 -45.30 -26.21
CA GLY A 460 -23.30 -44.89 -25.25
C GLY A 460 -22.80 -43.93 -24.17
N ALA A 461 -21.53 -43.53 -24.22
CA ALA A 461 -20.95 -42.52 -23.36
C ALA A 461 -21.46 -41.15 -23.80
N LYS A 462 -22.05 -40.38 -22.86
CA LYS A 462 -22.19 -38.93 -23.04
C LYS A 462 -20.78 -38.38 -23.31
N GLY A 463 -20.54 -37.97 -24.55
CA GLY A 463 -19.23 -37.65 -25.10
C GLY A 463 -18.55 -36.44 -24.47
N SER A 464 -17.50 -35.96 -25.16
CA SER A 464 -16.55 -34.87 -24.85
C SER A 464 -16.98 -33.78 -23.86
N GLU A 465 -18.25 -33.37 -23.86
CA GLU A 465 -18.82 -32.41 -22.91
C GLU A 465 -18.53 -32.77 -21.45
N GLY A 466 -18.73 -34.03 -21.02
CA GLY A 466 -18.53 -34.39 -19.61
C GLY A 466 -17.10 -34.19 -19.11
N PHE A 467 -16.11 -34.51 -19.95
CA PHE A 467 -14.70 -34.34 -19.63
C PHE A 467 -14.24 -32.87 -19.72
N LEU A 468 -14.69 -32.16 -20.76
CA LEU A 468 -14.39 -30.74 -20.92
C LEU A 468 -15.05 -29.91 -19.81
N ASP A 469 -16.24 -30.28 -19.38
CA ASP A 469 -16.94 -29.66 -18.25
C ASP A 469 -16.26 -29.98 -16.92
N GLU A 470 -15.72 -31.18 -16.74
CA GLU A 470 -14.92 -31.54 -15.56
C GLU A 470 -13.59 -30.76 -15.53
N LEU A 471 -12.88 -30.63 -16.66
CA LEU A 471 -11.68 -29.80 -16.75
C LEU A 471 -11.99 -28.31 -16.54
N ARG A 472 -13.06 -27.80 -17.15
CA ARG A 472 -13.50 -26.40 -17.00
C ARG A 472 -13.90 -26.09 -15.57
N SER A 473 -14.68 -26.95 -14.94
CA SER A 473 -15.13 -26.77 -13.55
C SER A 473 -13.96 -26.84 -12.57
N ASN A 474 -13.05 -27.81 -12.71
CA ASN A 474 -11.84 -27.90 -11.90
C ASN A 474 -10.94 -26.66 -12.08
N THR A 475 -10.76 -26.19 -13.32
CA THR A 475 -9.88 -25.04 -13.56
C THR A 475 -10.52 -23.73 -13.10
N LYS A 476 -11.83 -23.57 -13.26
CA LYS A 476 -12.57 -22.41 -12.76
C LYS A 476 -12.48 -22.30 -11.23
N LEU A 477 -12.63 -23.43 -10.53
CA LEU A 477 -12.46 -23.48 -9.07
C LEU A 477 -11.04 -23.10 -8.63
N VAL A 478 -10.02 -23.53 -9.38
CA VAL A 478 -8.62 -23.14 -9.11
C VAL A 478 -8.42 -21.64 -9.37
N VAL A 479 -8.94 -21.10 -10.49
CA VAL A 479 -8.82 -19.67 -10.80
C VAL A 479 -9.54 -18.80 -9.76
N GLU A 480 -10.80 -19.09 -9.44
CA GLU A 480 -11.57 -18.33 -8.43
C GLU A 480 -10.87 -18.35 -7.06
N MET A 481 -10.24 -19.47 -6.71
CA MET A 481 -9.50 -19.58 -5.45
C MET A 481 -8.21 -18.75 -5.46
N PHE A 482 -7.51 -18.68 -6.58
CA PHE A 482 -6.25 -17.94 -6.70
C PHE A 482 -6.47 -16.42 -6.84
N SER A 483 -7.61 -16.01 -7.39
CA SER A 483 -7.96 -14.60 -7.60
C SER A 483 -8.63 -13.92 -6.40
N ASP A 484 -8.88 -14.64 -5.29
CA ASP A 484 -9.41 -14.03 -4.06
C ASP A 484 -8.26 -13.55 -3.14
N PRO A 485 -7.97 -12.24 -3.08
CA PRO A 485 -6.88 -11.69 -2.27
C PRO A 485 -7.11 -11.84 -0.76
N THR A 486 -8.34 -12.16 -0.31
CA THR A 486 -8.62 -12.40 1.11
C THR A 486 -8.26 -13.82 1.54
N LYS A 487 -8.01 -14.72 0.58
CA LYS A 487 -7.73 -16.16 0.79
C LYS A 487 -6.37 -16.59 0.27
N THR A 488 -5.87 -15.95 -0.78
CA THR A 488 -4.66 -16.37 -1.48
C THR A 488 -3.70 -15.20 -1.64
N THR A 489 -2.42 -15.43 -1.40
CA THR A 489 -1.35 -14.46 -1.64
C THR A 489 -0.09 -15.15 -2.14
N PHE A 490 0.77 -14.38 -2.79
CA PHE A 490 2.06 -14.80 -3.33
C PHE A 490 3.19 -14.01 -2.67
N VAL A 491 4.16 -14.73 -2.11
CA VAL A 491 5.41 -14.19 -1.55
C VAL A 491 6.52 -14.38 -2.58
N CYS A 492 6.98 -13.27 -3.16
CA CYS A 492 8.11 -13.27 -4.07
C CYS A 492 9.44 -13.32 -3.30
N VAL A 493 10.38 -14.15 -3.73
CA VAL A 493 11.71 -14.26 -3.12
C VAL A 493 12.77 -13.92 -4.18
N CYS A 494 13.66 -13.00 -3.86
CA CYS A 494 14.74 -12.58 -4.74
C CYS A 494 16.05 -12.36 -3.98
N ILE A 495 17.12 -12.09 -4.71
CA ILE A 495 18.40 -11.60 -4.16
C ILE A 495 18.76 -10.28 -4.87
N PRO A 496 19.56 -9.40 -4.27
CA PRO A 496 19.91 -8.09 -4.85
C PRO A 496 20.96 -8.22 -5.97
N GLU A 497 20.57 -8.89 -7.06
CA GLU A 497 21.35 -9.09 -8.28
C GLU A 497 20.47 -8.89 -9.52
N PHE A 498 21.03 -8.34 -10.60
CA PHE A 498 20.31 -7.98 -11.83
C PHE A 498 19.30 -9.04 -12.30
N LEU A 499 19.78 -10.26 -12.55
CA LEU A 499 18.95 -11.31 -13.15
C LEU A 499 17.90 -11.84 -12.16
N SER A 500 18.11 -11.67 -10.84
CA SER A 500 17.08 -12.01 -9.86
C SER A 500 15.99 -10.95 -9.80
N VAL A 501 16.38 -9.66 -9.75
CA VAL A 501 15.42 -8.55 -9.71
C VAL A 501 14.55 -8.53 -10.97
N TYR A 502 15.17 -8.70 -12.14
CA TYR A 502 14.45 -8.74 -13.42
C TYR A 502 13.42 -9.87 -13.50
N GLU A 503 13.77 -11.09 -13.06
CA GLU A 503 12.83 -12.21 -13.06
C GLU A 503 11.71 -12.03 -12.02
N THR A 504 11.99 -11.37 -10.89
CA THR A 504 10.98 -11.01 -9.90
C THR A 504 10.00 -9.97 -10.43
N GLU A 505 10.48 -8.93 -11.12
CA GLU A 505 9.62 -7.95 -11.79
C GLU A 505 8.69 -8.62 -12.80
N ARG A 506 9.24 -9.48 -13.66
CA ARG A 506 8.45 -10.24 -14.64
C ARG A 506 7.40 -11.13 -13.95
N LEU A 507 7.77 -11.80 -12.87
CA LEU A 507 6.85 -12.62 -12.09
C LEU A 507 5.70 -11.79 -11.51
N ILE A 508 5.99 -10.64 -10.90
CA ILE A 508 4.97 -9.75 -10.33
C ILE A 508 4.01 -9.30 -11.42
N LEU A 509 4.52 -8.83 -12.58
CA LEU A 509 3.67 -8.44 -13.72
C LEU A 509 2.78 -9.60 -14.20
N GLU A 510 3.31 -10.82 -14.22
CA GLU A 510 2.56 -12.02 -14.59
C GLU A 510 1.48 -12.40 -13.55
N LEU A 511 1.72 -12.18 -12.26
CA LEU A 511 0.75 -12.39 -11.18
C LEU A 511 -0.36 -11.33 -11.20
N THR A 512 0.01 -10.05 -11.34
CA THR A 512 -0.92 -8.93 -11.44
C THR A 512 -1.85 -9.07 -12.65
N ALA A 513 -1.32 -9.49 -13.80
CA ALA A 513 -2.14 -9.73 -15.00
C ALA A 513 -3.20 -10.85 -14.83
N ARG A 514 -3.07 -11.66 -13.77
CA ARG A 514 -3.97 -12.77 -13.43
C ARG A 514 -4.76 -12.52 -12.14
N GLU A 515 -4.72 -11.28 -11.62
CA GLU A 515 -5.41 -10.87 -10.39
C GLU A 515 -5.00 -11.71 -9.17
N ILE A 516 -3.76 -12.20 -9.12
CA ILE A 516 -3.21 -12.87 -7.94
C ILE A 516 -2.51 -11.83 -7.07
N ASP A 517 -2.89 -11.76 -5.80
CA ASP A 517 -2.22 -10.91 -4.83
C ASP A 517 -0.76 -11.31 -4.64
N ALA A 518 0.14 -10.33 -4.68
CA ALA A 518 1.58 -10.53 -4.59
C ALA A 518 2.25 -9.45 -3.72
N SER A 519 1.63 -9.09 -2.60
CA SER A 519 2.02 -7.92 -1.80
C SER A 519 3.34 -8.07 -1.02
N TYR A 520 4.02 -9.22 -1.05
CA TYR A 520 5.21 -9.49 -0.22
C TYR A 520 6.43 -9.83 -1.07
N ILE A 521 7.57 -9.17 -0.79
CA ILE A 521 8.86 -9.43 -1.44
C ILE A 521 9.93 -9.69 -0.38
N VAL A 522 10.48 -10.90 -0.33
CA VAL A 522 11.62 -11.27 0.51
C VAL A 522 12.92 -11.13 -0.29
N VAL A 523 13.77 -10.20 0.12
CA VAL A 523 15.09 -9.96 -0.46
C VAL A 523 16.13 -10.72 0.38
N ASN A 524 16.55 -11.88 -0.09
CA ASN A 524 17.50 -12.77 0.58
C ASN A 524 18.96 -12.40 0.32
N ARG A 525 19.83 -12.92 1.20
CA ARG A 525 21.30 -12.81 1.09
C ARG A 525 21.79 -11.35 1.03
N VAL A 526 21.12 -10.47 1.76
CA VAL A 526 21.53 -9.07 1.91
C VAL A 526 22.73 -9.02 2.85
N LEU A 527 23.77 -8.31 2.46
CA LEU A 527 24.99 -8.15 3.27
C LEU A 527 24.79 -7.04 4.31
N PHE A 528 25.00 -7.37 5.58
CA PHE A 528 24.99 -6.42 6.70
C PHE A 528 26.30 -6.53 7.50
N PRO A 529 27.03 -5.43 7.75
CA PRO A 529 26.92 -4.10 7.13
C PRO A 529 27.48 -4.09 5.70
N LEU A 530 27.03 -3.14 4.87
CA LEU A 530 27.56 -2.96 3.53
C LEU A 530 28.99 -2.40 3.56
N SER A 531 30.00 -3.29 3.52
CA SER A 531 31.41 -2.92 3.37
C SER A 531 32.08 -3.63 2.18
N GLY A 532 32.79 -2.88 1.33
CA GLY A 532 33.50 -3.43 0.16
C GLY A 532 32.75 -3.37 -1.17
N VAL A 533 33.31 -4.01 -2.21
CA VAL A 533 32.84 -3.90 -3.60
C VAL A 533 31.51 -4.65 -3.84
N ALA A 534 31.37 -5.84 -3.26
CA ALA A 534 30.13 -6.63 -3.35
C ALA A 534 28.92 -5.87 -2.78
N CYS A 535 29.14 -5.13 -1.69
CA CYS A 535 28.13 -4.32 -1.04
C CYS A 535 27.67 -3.13 -1.88
N ARG A 536 28.57 -2.52 -2.66
CA ARG A 536 28.20 -1.47 -3.64
C ARG A 536 27.31 -2.01 -4.76
N MET A 537 27.53 -3.25 -5.21
CA MET A 537 26.64 -3.86 -6.21
C MET A 537 25.27 -4.17 -5.63
N GLN A 538 25.19 -4.77 -4.44
CA GLN A 538 23.89 -5.03 -3.79
C GLN A 538 23.13 -3.72 -3.54
N SER A 539 23.80 -2.69 -3.02
CA SER A 539 23.19 -1.37 -2.76
C SER A 539 22.46 -0.82 -3.98
N LYS A 540 23.05 -0.93 -5.19
CA LYS A 540 22.41 -0.47 -6.42
C LYS A 540 21.08 -1.20 -6.69
N TYR A 541 21.03 -2.51 -6.48
CA TYR A 541 19.82 -3.29 -6.71
C TYR A 541 18.81 -3.16 -5.56
N LEU A 542 19.28 -2.97 -4.32
CA LEU A 542 18.43 -2.65 -3.17
C LEU A 542 17.74 -1.30 -3.34
N GLU A 543 18.45 -0.29 -3.84
CA GLU A 543 17.87 1.02 -4.21
C GLU A 543 16.81 0.87 -5.33
N GLN A 544 17.06 0.03 -6.34
CA GLN A 544 16.07 -0.26 -7.38
C GLN A 544 14.82 -0.96 -6.81
N ILE A 545 15.00 -1.95 -5.94
CA ILE A 545 13.88 -2.64 -5.28
C ILE A 545 13.09 -1.65 -4.41
N ASP A 546 13.78 -0.80 -3.64
CA ASP A 546 13.14 0.22 -2.81
C ASP A 546 12.34 1.19 -3.69
N LEU A 547 12.95 1.75 -4.74
CA LEU A 547 12.27 2.67 -5.66
C LEU A 547 11.02 2.07 -6.33
N LEU A 548 11.06 0.79 -6.69
CA LEU A 548 9.98 0.13 -7.43
C LEU A 548 8.85 -0.36 -6.53
N TYR A 549 9.16 -0.77 -5.29
CA TYR A 549 8.24 -1.58 -4.50
C TYR A 549 7.97 -1.06 -3.08
N LYS A 550 8.71 -0.06 -2.58
CA LYS A 550 8.59 0.38 -1.17
C LYS A 550 7.20 0.88 -0.77
N ASP A 551 6.46 1.45 -1.71
CA ASP A 551 5.19 2.12 -1.44
C ASP A 551 4.00 1.14 -1.46
N ASP A 552 4.11 0.04 -2.21
CA ASP A 552 3.01 -0.89 -2.50
C ASP A 552 3.26 -2.33 -1.99
N PHE A 553 4.49 -2.68 -1.57
CA PHE A 553 4.87 -4.05 -1.19
C PHE A 553 5.63 -4.11 0.15
N HIS A 554 5.51 -5.26 0.81
CA HIS A 554 6.20 -5.57 2.06
C HIS A 554 7.59 -6.10 1.68
N VAL A 555 8.56 -5.18 1.57
CA VAL A 555 9.93 -5.55 1.17
C VAL A 555 10.75 -5.96 2.39
N VAL A 556 10.92 -7.28 2.59
CA VAL A 556 11.58 -7.87 3.76
C VAL A 556 13.05 -8.15 3.46
N ALA A 557 13.95 -7.46 4.16
CA ALA A 557 15.40 -7.62 3.99
C ALA A 557 15.96 -8.74 4.88
N MET A 558 16.48 -9.80 4.26
CA MET A 558 16.98 -10.98 4.95
C MET A 558 18.52 -11.08 4.85
N PRO A 559 19.24 -11.14 5.99
CA PRO A 559 20.69 -11.17 6.01
C PRO A 559 21.23 -12.44 5.35
N MET A 560 22.42 -12.33 4.76
CA MET A 560 23.21 -13.50 4.40
C MET A 560 23.67 -14.22 5.67
N MET A 561 23.20 -15.44 5.85
CA MET A 561 23.60 -16.31 6.96
C MET A 561 25.01 -16.87 6.71
N ASN A 562 25.77 -17.08 7.79
CA ASN A 562 27.12 -17.66 7.71
C ASN A 562 27.08 -19.16 7.36
N ASP A 563 26.06 -19.85 7.87
CA ASP A 563 25.84 -21.27 7.68
C ASP A 563 24.53 -21.52 6.92
N GLU A 564 24.41 -22.69 6.31
CA GLU A 564 23.15 -23.10 5.70
C GLU A 564 22.08 -23.30 6.77
N VAL A 565 20.92 -22.68 6.56
CA VAL A 565 19.78 -22.80 7.47
C VAL A 565 19.18 -24.20 7.36
N ARG A 566 19.47 -25.08 8.32
CA ARG A 566 19.01 -26.46 8.34
C ARG A 566 18.55 -26.89 9.73
N GLY A 567 17.48 -27.67 9.77
CA GLY A 567 16.85 -28.12 11.01
C GLY A 567 15.89 -27.08 11.58
N VAL A 568 15.01 -27.55 12.46
CA VAL A 568 13.89 -26.75 13.00
C VAL A 568 14.36 -25.50 13.73
N ALA A 569 15.42 -25.59 14.53
CA ALA A 569 15.91 -24.45 15.32
C ALA A 569 16.43 -23.30 14.42
N ASP A 570 17.17 -23.63 13.37
CA ASP A 570 17.70 -22.64 12.44
C ASP A 570 16.59 -22.03 11.58
N LEU A 571 15.63 -22.85 11.13
CA LEU A 571 14.43 -22.39 10.43
C LEU A 571 13.56 -21.50 11.31
N GLU A 572 13.46 -21.80 12.60
CA GLU A 572 12.75 -20.96 13.55
C GLU A 572 13.45 -19.61 13.71
N THR A 573 14.78 -19.63 13.89
CA THR A 573 15.60 -18.42 14.00
C THR A 573 15.50 -17.57 12.74
N PHE A 574 15.68 -18.18 11.56
CA PHE A 574 15.52 -17.48 10.27
C PHE A 574 14.09 -16.95 10.10
N GLY A 575 13.08 -17.70 10.54
CA GLY A 575 11.71 -17.24 10.52
C GLY A 575 11.45 -16.03 11.41
N ASP A 576 12.14 -15.89 12.56
CA ASP A 576 12.00 -14.68 13.39
C ASP A 576 12.52 -13.46 12.61
N LEU A 577 13.56 -13.65 11.80
CA LEU A 577 14.10 -12.59 10.95
C LEU A 577 13.14 -12.16 9.83
N LEU A 578 12.17 -13.00 9.42
CA LEU A 578 11.12 -12.65 8.45
C LEU A 578 10.03 -11.74 9.06
N LEU A 579 9.90 -11.76 10.38
CA LEU A 579 8.88 -11.02 11.13
C LEU A 579 9.39 -9.67 11.65
N VAL A 580 10.71 -9.51 11.74
CA VAL A 580 11.36 -8.28 12.20
C VAL A 580 11.52 -7.31 11.03
N GLU A 581 11.08 -6.07 11.24
CA GLU A 581 11.28 -4.98 10.31
C GLU A 581 12.78 -4.63 10.17
N ARG A 582 13.25 -4.53 8.93
CA ARG A 582 14.61 -4.09 8.61
C ARG A 582 14.62 -3.13 7.44
N GLU A 583 15.38 -2.05 7.58
CA GLU A 583 15.69 -1.18 6.45
C GLU A 583 16.61 -1.91 5.46
N LEU A 584 16.37 -1.65 4.17
CA LEU A 584 17.30 -2.06 3.14
C LEU A 584 18.58 -1.25 3.31
N PRO A 585 19.75 -1.90 3.44
CA PRO A 585 20.98 -1.15 3.56
C PRO A 585 21.30 -0.56 2.18
N ILE A 586 21.13 0.74 2.03
CA ILE A 586 21.46 1.48 0.81
C ILE A 586 22.59 2.44 1.15
N LEU A 587 23.69 2.38 0.40
CA LEU A 587 24.82 3.29 0.54
C LEU A 587 24.45 4.64 -0.05
N GLU A 588 24.59 5.72 0.73
CA GLU A 588 24.59 7.07 0.19
C GLU A 588 25.79 7.22 -0.76
N VAL A 589 25.51 7.53 -2.04
CA VAL A 589 26.53 7.69 -3.09
C VAL A 589 27.04 9.12 -3.15
#